data_AF-A0A929HG32-F1
#
_entry.id   AF-A0A929HG32-F1
#
_cell.length_a   1.000
_cell.length_b   1.000
_cell.length_c   1.000
_cell.angle_alpha   90.00
_cell.angle_beta   90.00
_cell.angle_gamma   90.00
#
_symmetry.space_group_name_H-M   'P 1'
#
loop_
_entity.id
_entity.type
_entity.pdbx_description
1 polymer ?
#
loop_
_entity_poly.entity_id
_entity_poly.type
_entity_poly.pdbx_seq_one_letter_code
_entity_poly.pdbx_strand_id
1 'polypeptide(L)'
;MDLIVRVKEIKGTCPVYRVGDSILIREGYILDTKKSSTVCMHSLASLMPYYVALSRGISPQSLGLSGAKNDRAYLQCLDPCEV
;
A
#
# COMPACT_ATOMS: atom_id res chain seq x y z
N MET A 1 -0.21 -14.35 -5.17
CA MET A 1 -0.19 -13.45 -6.34
C MET A 1 0.69 -12.25 -5.98
N ASP A 2 1.26 -11.57 -6.96
CA ASP A 2 2.08 -10.39 -6.68
C ASP A 2 1.17 -9.19 -6.37
N LEU A 3 1.49 -8.47 -5.28
CA LEU A 3 0.80 -7.27 -4.85
C LEU A 3 1.72 -6.07 -5.04
N ILE A 4 1.28 -5.13 -5.88
CA ILE A 4 1.95 -3.85 -6.08
C ILE A 4 1.19 -2.79 -5.28
N VAL A 5 1.88 -2.13 -4.37
CA VAL A 5 1.33 -1.00 -3.62
C VAL A 5 2.01 0.26 -4.10
N ARG A 6 1.23 1.21 -4.62
CA ARG A 6 1.72 2.45 -5.23
C ARG A 6 1.25 3.66 -4.45
N VAL A 7 2.15 4.61 -4.25
CA VAL A 7 1.84 5.94 -3.71
C VAL A 7 1.04 6.70 -4.78
N LYS A 8 -0.27 6.76 -4.56
CA LYS A 8 -1.21 7.46 -5.46
C LYS A 8 -1.21 8.97 -5.22
N GLU A 9 -1.16 9.38 -3.95
CA GLU A 9 -1.30 10.75 -3.50
C GLU A 9 -0.59 10.91 -2.16
N ILE A 10 -0.12 12.11 -1.86
CA ILE A 10 0.44 12.48 -0.56
C ILE A 10 -0.41 13.62 -0.01
N LYS A 11 -1.01 13.40 1.17
CA LYS A 11 -1.64 14.45 1.99
C LYS A 11 -0.60 14.98 2.97
N GLY A 12 -0.58 16.29 3.20
CA GLY A 12 0.45 16.94 4.02
C GLY A 12 1.83 16.79 3.38
N THR A 13 2.80 16.26 4.14
CA THR A 13 4.18 16.08 3.68
C THR A 13 4.68 14.68 4.02
N CYS A 14 5.29 13.97 3.06
CA CYS A 14 5.98 12.71 3.33
C CYS A 14 7.49 12.85 3.09
N PRO A 15 8.35 12.60 4.09
CA PRO A 15 9.79 12.69 3.91
C PRO A 15 10.41 11.47 3.21
N VAL A 16 9.66 10.37 3.08
CA VAL A 16 10.16 9.11 2.50
C VAL A 16 9.71 8.91 1.06
N TYR A 17 8.43 9.12 0.77
CA TYR A 17 7.84 8.79 -0.53
C TYR A 17 7.57 10.00 -1.41
N ARG A 18 7.53 9.73 -2.72
CA ARG A 18 6.99 10.60 -3.76
C ARG A 18 5.82 9.90 -4.45
N VAL A 19 4.92 10.68 -5.04
CA VAL A 19 3.84 10.12 -5.88
C VAL A 19 4.46 9.30 -7.01
N GLY A 20 3.99 8.07 -7.17
CA GLY A 20 4.55 7.12 -8.14
C GLY A 20 5.47 6.07 -7.54
N ASP A 21 6.03 6.28 -6.35
CA ASP A 21 6.81 5.25 -5.65
C ASP A 21 5.96 4.00 -5.43
N SER A 22 6.63 2.84 -5.45
CA SER A 22 5.95 1.56 -5.32
C SER A 22 6.75 0.55 -4.54
N ILE A 23 6.04 -0.33 -3.83
CA ILE A 23 6.59 -1.51 -3.18
C ILE A 23 5.96 -2.75 -3.79
N LEU A 24 6.75 -3.81 -3.93
CA LEU A 24 6.32 -5.11 -4.49
C LEU A 24 6.37 -6.19 -3.42
N ILE A 25 5.23 -6.83 -3.18
CA ILE A 25 5.13 -8.02 -2.34
C ILE A 25 4.84 -9.21 -3.24
N ARG A 26 5.81 -10.10 -3.40
CA ARG A 26 5.68 -11.33 -4.19
C ARG A 26 5.17 -12.46 -3.33
N GLU A 27 4.38 -13.33 -3.94
CA GLU A 27 3.84 -14.54 -3.31
C GLU A 27 3.02 -14.30 -2.02
N GLY A 28 2.73 -13.04 -1.68
CA GLY A 28 2.03 -12.63 -0.47
C GLY A 28 2.85 -12.65 0.82
N TYR A 29 4.17 -12.80 0.76
CA TYR A 29 5.04 -12.77 1.95
C TYR A 29 6.48 -12.29 1.67
N ILE A 30 6.88 -12.12 0.40
CA ILE A 30 8.23 -11.69 0.02
C ILE A 30 8.21 -10.22 -0.37
N LEU A 31 8.73 -9.34 0.49
CA LEU A 31 8.97 -7.95 0.13
C LEU A 31 10.22 -7.85 -0.77
N ASP A 32 10.04 -7.54 -2.05
CA ASP A 32 11.14 -7.47 -3.02
C ASP A 32 11.85 -6.12 -2.93
N THR A 33 12.92 -6.06 -2.13
CA THR A 33 13.70 -4.84 -1.91
C THR A 33 14.47 -4.36 -3.15
N LYS A 34 14.65 -5.20 -4.18
CA LYS A 34 15.32 -4.80 -5.43
C LYS A 34 14.38 -4.10 -6.39
N LYS A 35 13.08 -4.43 -6.34
CA LYS A 35 12.04 -3.85 -7.21
C LYS A 35 11.15 -2.83 -6.49
N SER A 36 11.43 -2.55 -5.22
CA SER A 36 10.68 -1.58 -4.41
C SER A 36 11.47 -0.29 -4.24
N SER A 37 10.75 0.84 -4.17
CA SER A 37 11.27 2.07 -3.56
C SER A 37 11.58 1.84 -2.07
N THR A 38 12.21 2.81 -1.43
CA THR A 38 12.46 2.80 0.02
C THR A 38 11.20 2.48 0.80
N VAL A 39 11.25 1.50 1.70
CA VAL A 39 10.08 1.06 2.46
C VAL A 39 10.00 1.83 3.78
N CYS A 40 8.98 2.69 3.91
CA CYS A 40 8.69 3.41 5.15
C CYS A 40 7.96 2.50 6.15
N MET A 41 8.41 2.50 7.41
CA MET A 41 7.78 1.72 8.48
C MET A 41 6.34 2.15 8.78
N HIS A 42 5.99 3.45 8.70
CA HIS A 42 4.62 3.92 8.94
C HIS A 42 3.66 3.40 7.86
N SER A 43 4.03 3.53 6.59
CA SER A 43 3.24 3.00 5.49
C SER A 43 3.13 1.48 5.55
N LEU A 44 4.20 0.77 5.92
CA LEU A 44 4.15 -0.67 6.09
C LEU A 44 3.18 -1.05 7.21
N ALA A 45 3.24 -0.37 8.37
CA ALA A 45 2.31 -0.60 9.49
C ALA A 45 0.85 -0.41 9.07
N SER A 46 0.51 0.61 8.28
CA SER A 46 -0.84 0.80 7.73
C SER A 46 -1.27 -0.30 6.75
N LEU A 47 -0.33 -0.93 6.05
CA LEU A 47 -0.58 -1.98 5.07
C LEU A 47 -0.67 -3.39 5.69
N MET A 48 0.05 -3.64 6.79
CA MET A 48 0.20 -4.96 7.43
C MET A 48 -1.11 -5.72 7.67
N PRO A 49 -2.23 -5.11 8.08
CA PRO A 49 -3.47 -5.85 8.30
C PRO A 49 -4.09 -6.45 7.03
N TYR A 50 -3.72 -5.93 5.85
CA TYR A 50 -4.48 -6.18 4.62
C TYR A 50 -3.67 -6.91 3.54
N TYR A 51 -2.34 -6.78 3.52
CA TYR A 51 -1.52 -7.23 2.38
C TYR A 51 -1.68 -8.73 2.07
N VAL A 52 -1.85 -9.59 3.09
CA VAL A 52 -2.03 -11.03 2.88
C VAL A 52 -3.34 -11.31 2.15
N ALA A 53 -4.44 -10.69 2.59
CA ALA A 53 -5.75 -10.86 1.95
C ALA A 53 -5.72 -10.33 0.50
N LEU A 54 -5.14 -9.16 0.29
CA LEU A 54 -4.97 -8.56 -1.04
C LEU A 54 -4.10 -9.43 -1.96
N SER A 55 -2.99 -9.98 -1.45
CA SER A 55 -2.09 -10.86 -2.21
C SER A 55 -2.71 -12.21 -2.57
N ARG A 56 -3.79 -12.60 -1.87
CA ARG A 56 -4.61 -13.79 -2.15
C ARG A 56 -5.81 -13.48 -3.05
N GLY A 57 -5.97 -12.24 -3.52
CA GLY A 57 -7.05 -11.84 -4.41
C GLY A 57 -8.39 -11.62 -3.72
N ILE A 58 -8.42 -11.45 -2.40
CA ILE A 58 -9.65 -11.05 -1.69
C ILE A 58 -10.04 -9.66 -2.17
N SER A 59 -11.33 -9.47 -2.49
CA SER A 59 -11.82 -8.23 -3.07
C SER A 59 -11.58 -7.04 -2.13
N PRO A 60 -11.05 -5.91 -2.63
CA PRO A 60 -10.94 -4.68 -1.84
C PRO A 60 -12.28 -4.21 -1.25
N GLN A 61 -13.40 -4.50 -1.93
CA GLN A 61 -14.76 -4.19 -1.47
C GLN A 61 -15.10 -4.93 -0.18
N SER A 62 -14.88 -6.24 -0.13
CA SER A 62 -15.17 -7.04 1.07
C SER A 62 -14.29 -6.64 2.27
N LEU A 63 -13.15 -6.00 2.00
CA LEU A 63 -12.24 -5.47 3.01
C LEU A 63 -12.58 -4.02 3.43
N GLY A 64 -13.56 -3.38 2.80
CA GLY A 64 -13.89 -1.97 3.06
C GLY A 64 -12.84 -0.97 2.56
N LEU A 65 -11.94 -1.40 1.67
CA LEU A 65 -10.81 -0.61 1.17
C LEU A 65 -11.06 0.02 -0.20
N SER A 66 -12.26 -0.08 -0.75
CA SER A 66 -12.58 0.45 -2.08
C SER A 66 -13.98 1.04 -2.14
N GLY A 67 -14.18 1.97 -3.08
CA GLY A 67 -15.52 2.44 -3.46
C GLY A 67 -16.27 1.41 -4.31
N ALA A 68 -17.53 1.71 -4.61
CA ALA A 68 -18.52 0.78 -5.19
C ALA A 68 -18.13 0.06 -6.50
N LYS A 69 -17.07 0.48 -7.20
CA LYS A 69 -16.59 -0.12 -8.46
C LYS A 69 -15.08 0.06 -8.65
N ASN A 70 -14.25 -0.61 -7.84
CA ASN A 70 -12.80 -0.56 -8.04
C ASN A 70 -12.11 -1.85 -7.63
N ASP A 71 -11.41 -2.50 -8.55
CA ASP A 71 -10.51 -3.63 -8.29
C ASP A 71 -9.28 -3.23 -7.44
N ARG A 72 -9.19 -1.97 -7.05
CA ARG A 72 -8.08 -1.39 -6.27
C ARG A 72 -8.50 -1.10 -4.83
N ALA A 73 -7.62 -1.46 -3.90
CA ALA A 73 -7.66 -1.01 -2.52
C ALA A 73 -6.97 0.35 -2.36
N TYR A 74 -7.52 1.20 -1.51
CA TYR A 74 -6.94 2.47 -1.10
C TYR A 74 -6.72 2.44 0.41
N LEU A 75 -5.50 2.76 0.83
CA LEU A 75 -5.10 2.84 2.22
C LEU A 75 -4.38 4.16 2.44
N GLN A 76 -4.61 4.80 3.59
CA GLN A 76 -3.94 6.04 3.97
C GLN A 76 -2.89 5.74 5.04
N CYS A 77 -1.67 6.26 4.85
CA CYS A 77 -0.67 6.30 5.92
C CYS A 77 -1.23 7.12 7.08
N LEU A 78 -1.15 6.60 8.31
CA LEU A 78 -1.74 7.23 9.50
C LEU A 78 -0.91 8.38 10.06
N ASP A 79 0.24 8.67 9.45
CA ASP A 79 1.12 9.80 9.80
C ASP A 79 1.28 10.71 8.57
N PRO A 80 0.32 11.62 8.30
CA PRO A 80 0.36 12.53 7.16
C PRO A 80 1.25 13.76 7.38
N CYS A 81 1.82 13.94 8.59
CA CYS A 81 2.60 15.12 8.98
C CYS A 81 1.96 16.43 8.47
N GLU A 82 0.68 16.63 8.81
CA GLU A 82 -0.03 17.89 8.51
C GLU A 82 0.45 18.96 9.50
N VAL A 83 0.93 20.09 8.97
CA VAL A 83 1.38 21.26 9.74
C VAL A 83 0.28 22.32 9.72
#